data_AF-A0A6I3FCI4-F1
#
_entry.id   AF-A0A6I3FCI4-F1
#
_cell.length_a   1.000
_cell.length_b   1.000
_cell.length_c   1.000
_cell.angle_alpha   90.00
_cell.angle_beta   90.00
_cell.angle_gamma   90.00
#
_symmetry.space_group_name_H-M   'P 1'
#
loop_
_entity.id
_entity.type
_entity.pdbx_description
1 polymer ?
#
loop_
_entity_poly.entity_id
_entity_poly.type
_entity_poly.pdbx_seq_one_letter_code
_entity_poly.pdbx_strand_id
1 'polypeptide(L)'
;MKRLSSYRRHKAAAPLLLVVALLGIGTTFNVASATIKAAPTTFDRSAAIDEGKQIFLKGCSSCHGLNAEGGAIAPSLIGVGAASVDFQVGTGRMPMADMSTQAARKEPVYNAEQTAALVAYVASLAPGPAIPTDAQLNYERDGNTAEGGELFRNNCAMCHNFAGQGGALTEGKYAPTLMGVDPKYIYEALITGPQSMPVFSDKTITPAEKLSLIKWIKSAEAEPNLGGATMGRIGPVTEGLLIWILGLGLLIAVAVWLTTKAR
;
A
#
# COMPACT_ATOMS: atom_id res chain seq x y z
N MET A 1 -7.57 -52.80 23.02
CA MET A 1 -8.62 -52.01 22.34
C MET A 1 -10.03 -52.13 22.96
N LYS A 2 -10.36 -53.15 23.79
CA LYS A 2 -11.72 -53.33 24.39
C LYS A 2 -12.11 -52.40 25.56
N ARG A 3 -11.18 -51.64 26.16
CA ARG A 3 -11.48 -50.77 27.33
C ARG A 3 -11.92 -49.33 26.98
N LEU A 4 -11.60 -48.85 25.77
CA LEU A 4 -11.97 -47.50 25.31
C LEU A 4 -13.44 -47.42 24.84
N SER A 5 -14.06 -48.55 24.49
CA SER A 5 -15.43 -48.56 23.95
C SER A 5 -16.53 -48.47 25.01
N SER A 6 -16.27 -48.86 26.27
CA SER A 6 -17.25 -48.71 27.36
C SER A 6 -17.41 -47.25 27.80
N TYR A 7 -16.32 -46.48 27.80
CA TYR A 7 -16.33 -45.05 28.15
C TYR A 7 -17.03 -44.18 27.09
N ARG A 8 -17.03 -44.58 25.81
CA ARG A 8 -17.75 -43.87 24.73
C ARG A 8 -19.27 -43.92 24.83
N ARG A 9 -19.84 -44.87 25.60
CA ARG A 9 -21.29 -45.04 25.78
C ARG A 9 -21.82 -44.43 27.07
N HIS A 10 -20.97 -43.78 27.87
CA HIS A 10 -21.38 -43.17 29.14
C HIS A 10 -22.06 -41.82 28.86
N LYS A 11 -23.24 -41.56 29.47
CA LYS A 11 -24.03 -40.33 29.24
C LYS A 11 -23.26 -39.03 29.55
N ALA A 12 -22.21 -39.11 30.37
CA ALA A 12 -21.33 -37.99 30.71
C ALA A 12 -20.19 -37.74 29.71
N ALA A 13 -19.95 -38.62 28.73
CA ALA A 13 -18.83 -38.49 27.80
C ALA A 13 -18.99 -37.31 26.83
N ALA A 14 -20.21 -37.05 26.36
CA ALA A 14 -20.50 -35.95 25.44
C ALA A 14 -20.29 -34.54 26.06
N PRO A 15 -20.84 -34.21 27.26
CA PRO A 15 -20.59 -32.90 27.87
C PRO A 15 -19.12 -32.72 28.26
N LEU A 16 -18.43 -33.79 28.69
CA LEU A 16 -17.02 -33.71 29.09
C LEU A 16 -16.10 -33.48 27.88
N LEU A 17 -16.39 -34.09 26.73
CA LEU A 17 -15.69 -33.79 25.47
C LEU A 17 -15.92 -32.36 25.01
N LEU A 18 -17.13 -31.82 25.21
CA LEU A 18 -17.47 -30.46 24.82
C LEU A 18 -16.76 -29.42 25.70
N VAL A 19 -16.65 -29.67 27.01
CA VAL A 19 -15.85 -28.84 27.94
C VAL A 19 -14.36 -28.90 27.58
N VAL A 20 -13.83 -30.08 27.27
CA VAL A 20 -12.42 -30.22 26.83
C VAL A 20 -12.18 -29.51 25.50
N ALA A 21 -13.12 -29.58 24.55
CA ALA A 21 -13.03 -28.85 23.28
C ALA A 21 -13.08 -27.33 23.48
N LEU A 22 -13.98 -26.83 24.34
CA LEU A 22 -14.08 -25.41 24.67
C LEU A 22 -12.84 -24.89 25.40
N LEU A 23 -12.28 -25.66 26.33
CA LEU A 23 -11.02 -25.33 26.99
C LEU A 23 -9.83 -25.40 26.02
N GLY A 24 -9.81 -26.38 25.12
CA GLY A 24 -8.81 -26.48 24.05
C GLY A 24 -8.81 -25.24 23.15
N ILE A 25 -9.98 -24.84 22.65
CA ILE A 25 -10.14 -23.65 21.80
C ILE A 25 -9.83 -22.36 22.60
N GLY A 26 -10.29 -22.26 23.84
CA GLY A 26 -10.05 -21.09 24.71
C GLY A 26 -8.58 -20.88 25.09
N THR A 27 -7.83 -21.97 25.27
CA THR A 27 -6.38 -21.90 25.54
C THR A 27 -5.58 -21.56 24.29
N THR A 28 -5.96 -22.06 23.10
CA THR A 28 -5.29 -21.69 21.85
C THR A 28 -5.48 -20.21 21.49
N PHE A 29 -6.67 -19.64 21.76
CA PHE A 29 -6.91 -18.20 21.56
C PHE A 29 -6.08 -17.34 22.51
N ASN A 30 -5.96 -17.71 23.79
CA ASN A 30 -5.14 -16.95 24.76
C ASN A 30 -3.66 -16.96 24.42
N VAL A 31 -3.10 -18.09 23.97
CA VAL A 31 -1.68 -18.17 23.59
C VAL A 31 -1.40 -17.37 22.31
N ALA A 32 -2.34 -17.35 21.35
CA ALA A 32 -2.21 -16.53 20.15
C ALA A 32 -2.36 -15.03 20.44
N SER A 33 -3.14 -14.62 21.44
CA SER A 33 -3.27 -13.22 21.86
C SER A 33 -2.16 -12.74 22.80
N ALA A 34 -1.40 -13.65 23.41
CA ALA A 34 -0.31 -13.32 24.33
C ALA A 34 0.98 -12.81 23.65
N THR A 35 1.03 -12.76 22.31
CA THR A 35 2.06 -11.99 21.60
C THR A 35 1.72 -10.50 21.62
N ILE A 36 1.55 -9.93 22.81
CA ILE A 36 1.63 -8.49 23.00
C ILE A 36 3.10 -8.16 22.82
N LYS A 37 3.49 -7.61 21.65
CA LYS A 37 4.78 -6.94 21.49
C LYS A 37 4.87 -5.92 22.63
N ALA A 38 5.74 -6.16 23.59
CA ALA A 38 6.02 -5.19 24.64
C ALA A 38 6.34 -3.85 23.98
N ALA A 39 5.78 -2.76 24.52
CA ALA A 39 6.11 -1.42 24.03
C ALA A 39 7.64 -1.24 24.11
N PRO A 40 8.27 -0.73 23.04
CA PRO A 40 9.72 -0.60 22.99
C PRO A 40 10.22 0.24 24.17
N THR A 41 11.29 -0.21 24.82
CA THR A 41 11.87 0.52 25.95
C THR A 41 12.55 1.80 25.46
N THR A 42 12.84 2.73 26.37
CA THR A 42 13.60 3.94 26.04
C THR A 42 15.00 3.61 25.49
N PHE A 43 15.60 2.53 25.98
CA PHE A 43 16.88 2.01 25.49
C PHE A 43 16.76 1.49 24.05
N ASP A 44 15.72 0.69 23.75
CA ASP A 44 15.46 0.18 22.40
C ASP A 44 15.24 1.34 21.41
N ARG A 45 14.57 2.41 21.85
CA ARG A 45 14.36 3.61 21.04
C ARG A 45 15.66 4.36 20.77
N SER A 46 16.52 4.51 21.78
CA SER A 46 17.83 5.15 21.61
C SER A 46 18.71 4.36 20.65
N ALA A 47 18.75 3.03 20.80
CA ALA A 47 19.53 2.16 19.92
C ALA A 47 19.04 2.25 18.45
N ALA A 48 17.73 2.26 18.23
CA ALA A 48 17.17 2.42 16.88
C ALA A 48 17.48 3.78 16.25
N ILE A 49 17.49 4.86 17.04
CA ILE A 49 17.88 6.21 16.57
C ILE A 49 19.36 6.24 16.17
N ASP A 50 20.23 5.65 17.00
CA ASP A 50 21.67 5.60 16.72
C ASP A 50 21.99 4.76 15.48
N GLU A 51 21.35 3.60 15.33
CA GLU A 51 21.45 2.78 14.12
C GLU A 51 20.96 3.55 12.89
N GLY A 52 19.78 4.18 12.99
CA GLY A 52 19.21 4.99 11.92
C GLY A 52 20.13 6.12 11.49
N LYS A 53 20.78 6.79 12.45
CA LYS A 53 21.78 7.83 12.17
C LYS A 53 22.98 7.27 11.40
N GLN A 54 23.48 6.08 11.74
CA GLN A 54 24.59 5.47 11.01
C GLN A 54 24.22 5.11 9.57
N ILE A 55 23.00 4.61 9.35
CA ILE A 55 22.49 4.32 8.00
C ILE A 55 22.35 5.64 7.21
N PHE A 56 21.75 6.66 7.83
CA PHE A 56 21.56 7.97 7.24
C PHE A 56 22.88 8.61 6.80
N LEU A 57 23.91 8.57 7.66
CA LEU A 57 25.23 9.11 7.36
C LEU A 57 25.88 8.43 6.15
N LYS A 58 25.65 7.14 5.94
CA LYS A 58 26.22 6.37 4.83
C LYS A 58 25.46 6.56 3.51
N GLY A 59 24.12 6.68 3.57
CA GLY A 59 23.28 6.57 2.38
C GLY A 59 22.48 7.81 2.00
N CYS A 60 22.37 8.81 2.87
CA CYS A 60 21.47 9.96 2.68
C CYS A 60 22.15 11.31 2.87
N SER A 61 23.17 11.37 3.72
CA SER A 61 23.80 12.63 4.16
C SER A 61 24.46 13.44 3.03
N SER A 62 24.93 12.77 1.97
CA SER A 62 25.53 13.43 0.81
C SER A 62 24.58 14.38 0.07
N CYS A 63 23.28 14.11 0.15
CA CYS A 63 22.25 14.93 -0.49
C CYS A 63 21.45 15.75 0.54
N HIS A 64 21.13 15.15 1.68
CA HIS A 64 20.25 15.73 2.70
C HIS A 64 21.01 16.42 3.85
N GLY A 65 22.35 16.52 3.78
CA GLY A 65 23.17 17.12 4.83
C GLY A 65 23.49 16.13 5.97
N LEU A 66 24.52 16.43 6.76
CA LEU A 66 24.99 15.54 7.84
C LEU A 66 23.99 15.43 9.00
N ASN A 67 23.14 16.44 9.17
CA ASN A 67 22.11 16.57 10.20
C ASN A 67 20.69 16.56 9.61
N ALA A 68 20.51 16.07 8.38
CA ALA A 68 19.23 16.10 7.66
C ALA A 68 18.67 17.52 7.41
N GLU A 69 19.52 18.54 7.49
CA GLU A 69 19.19 19.96 7.29
C GLU A 69 18.87 20.30 5.84
N GLY A 70 19.17 19.41 4.90
CA GLY A 70 19.01 19.61 3.46
C GLY A 70 20.18 20.36 2.84
N GLY A 71 20.04 20.69 1.56
CA GLY A 71 21.03 21.46 0.82
C GLY A 71 20.57 21.80 -0.58
N ALA A 72 21.51 22.10 -1.47
CA ALA A 72 21.21 22.41 -2.86
C ALA A 72 20.69 21.20 -3.66
N ILE A 73 21.07 19.98 -3.26
CA ILE A 73 20.75 18.74 -3.98
C ILE A 73 19.39 18.19 -3.55
N ALA A 74 19.10 18.17 -2.25
CA ALA A 74 17.88 17.59 -1.72
C ALA A 74 17.34 18.41 -0.53
N PRO A 75 16.02 18.37 -0.29
CA PRO A 75 15.39 19.18 0.75
C PRO A 75 15.78 18.71 2.15
N SER A 76 15.48 19.55 3.14
CA SER A 76 15.54 19.16 4.55
C SER A 76 14.61 17.97 4.82
N LEU A 77 15.05 17.06 5.68
CA LEU A 77 14.21 15.97 6.22
C LEU A 77 13.73 16.28 7.63
N ILE A 78 14.07 17.44 8.20
CA ILE A 78 13.58 17.85 9.51
C ILE A 78 12.08 18.17 9.39
N GLY A 79 11.25 17.44 10.12
CA GLY A 79 9.80 17.68 10.21
C GLY A 79 8.98 17.03 9.09
N VAL A 80 9.60 16.28 8.17
CA VAL A 80 8.85 15.54 7.12
C VAL A 80 8.02 14.40 7.69
N GLY A 81 8.33 13.94 8.91
CA GLY A 81 7.61 12.90 9.64
C GLY A 81 8.03 11.47 9.29
N ALA A 82 7.68 10.56 10.20
CA ALA A 82 7.95 9.12 10.10
C ALA A 82 7.31 8.50 8.85
N ALA A 83 6.05 8.87 8.55
CA ALA A 83 5.31 8.34 7.40
C ALA A 83 5.99 8.69 6.06
N SER A 84 6.59 9.88 5.93
CA SER A 84 7.26 10.27 4.70
C SER A 84 8.49 9.41 4.44
N VAL A 85 9.25 9.09 5.49
CA VAL A 85 10.46 8.26 5.36
C VAL A 85 10.07 6.80 5.09
N ASP A 86 9.09 6.25 5.82
CA ASP A 86 8.62 4.88 5.59
C ASP A 86 8.06 4.71 4.17
N PHE A 87 7.25 5.67 3.70
CA PHE A 87 6.74 5.66 2.33
C PHE A 87 7.88 5.73 1.31
N GLN A 88 8.78 6.72 1.40
CA GLN A 88 9.79 6.92 0.36
C GLN A 88 10.82 5.79 0.35
N VAL A 89 11.26 5.33 1.51
CA VAL A 89 12.31 4.29 1.64
C VAL A 89 11.71 2.90 1.48
N GLY A 90 10.61 2.61 2.16
CA GLY A 90 9.95 1.30 2.13
C GLY A 90 9.33 0.95 0.79
N THR A 91 8.92 1.96 -0.01
CA THR A 91 8.53 1.73 -1.41
C THR A 91 9.71 1.75 -2.39
N GLY A 92 10.93 1.95 -1.91
CA GLY A 92 12.17 1.97 -2.69
C GLY A 92 12.39 3.23 -3.52
N ARG A 93 11.54 4.26 -3.44
CA ARG A 93 11.74 5.53 -4.16
C ARG A 93 13.04 6.22 -3.74
N MET A 94 13.31 6.21 -2.43
CA MET A 94 14.56 6.67 -1.84
C MET A 94 15.40 5.50 -1.33
N PRO A 95 16.74 5.59 -1.40
CA PRO A 95 17.56 6.64 -2.01
C PRO A 95 17.37 6.70 -3.54
N MET A 96 17.30 7.89 -4.13
CA MET A 96 17.07 8.04 -5.57
C MET A 96 18.28 7.56 -6.38
N ALA A 97 18.04 6.79 -7.43
CA ALA A 97 19.10 6.37 -8.37
C ALA A 97 19.24 7.36 -9.55
N ASP A 98 18.14 8.01 -9.92
CA ASP A 98 18.06 9.01 -10.98
C ASP A 98 17.30 10.23 -10.45
N MET A 99 17.90 11.40 -10.55
CA MET A 99 17.37 12.69 -10.09
C MET A 99 16.63 13.46 -11.20
N SER A 100 16.08 12.75 -12.19
CA SER A 100 15.37 13.32 -13.34
C SER A 100 14.02 13.94 -12.95
N THR A 101 12.91 13.49 -13.52
CA THR A 101 11.62 14.18 -13.40
C THR A 101 10.86 13.81 -12.11
N GLN A 102 11.01 12.58 -11.64
CA GLN A 102 10.29 12.04 -10.48
C GLN A 102 10.95 10.77 -9.94
N ALA A 103 10.95 10.59 -8.61
CA ALA A 103 11.47 9.38 -7.98
C ALA A 103 10.54 8.19 -8.28
N ALA A 104 10.97 7.32 -9.19
CA ALA A 104 10.26 6.10 -9.54
C ALA A 104 10.36 5.04 -8.44
N ARG A 105 9.32 4.18 -8.33
CA ARG A 105 9.37 2.99 -7.48
C ARG A 105 10.43 2.02 -8.02
N LYS A 106 11.24 1.46 -7.13
CA LYS A 106 12.18 0.37 -7.42
C LYS A 106 12.20 -0.60 -6.24
N GLU A 107 13.00 -1.65 -6.35
CA GLU A 107 13.23 -2.55 -5.23
C GLU A 107 13.83 -1.76 -4.05
N PRO A 108 13.29 -1.90 -2.82
CA PRO A 108 13.85 -1.24 -1.65
C PRO A 108 15.30 -1.64 -1.42
N VAL A 109 16.16 -0.63 -1.21
CA VAL A 109 17.59 -0.85 -0.91
C VAL A 109 17.79 -1.29 0.55
N TYR A 110 16.92 -0.82 1.43
CA TYR A 110 16.93 -1.13 2.85
C TYR A 110 15.82 -2.11 3.20
N ASN A 111 16.09 -3.01 4.13
CA ASN A 111 15.06 -3.91 4.66
C ASN A 111 14.13 -3.18 5.65
N ALA A 112 13.15 -3.90 6.19
CA ALA A 112 12.15 -3.33 7.09
C ALA A 112 12.77 -2.77 8.39
N GLU A 113 13.75 -3.47 8.96
CA GLU A 113 14.42 -3.06 10.20
C GLU A 113 15.26 -1.79 10.01
N GLN A 114 16.03 -1.74 8.92
CA GLN A 114 16.82 -0.56 8.55
C GLN A 114 15.93 0.63 8.21
N THR A 115 14.80 0.40 7.53
CA THR A 115 13.80 1.44 7.26
C THR A 115 13.22 1.97 8.56
N ALA A 116 12.85 1.09 9.50
CA ALA A 116 12.34 1.49 10.81
C ALA A 116 13.39 2.28 11.62
N ALA A 117 14.66 1.92 11.55
CA ALA A 117 15.75 2.66 12.18
C ALA A 117 15.91 4.07 11.56
N LEU A 118 15.92 4.18 10.23
CA LEU A 118 15.94 5.47 9.52
C LEU A 118 14.73 6.35 9.90
N VAL A 119 13.54 5.76 9.96
CA VAL A 119 12.31 6.42 10.42
C VAL A 119 12.49 6.94 11.85
N ALA A 120 12.99 6.10 12.76
CA ALA A 120 13.20 6.48 14.16
C ALA A 120 14.17 7.66 14.29
N TYR A 121 15.27 7.65 13.53
CA TYR A 121 16.22 8.76 13.50
C TYR A 121 15.57 10.05 12.99
N VAL A 122 14.94 10.05 11.81
CA VAL A 122 14.35 11.28 11.25
C VAL A 122 13.20 11.80 12.12
N ALA A 123 12.36 10.92 12.67
CA ALA A 123 11.28 11.28 13.58
C ALA A 123 11.78 11.85 14.92
N SER A 124 13.05 11.61 15.29
CA SER A 124 13.66 12.20 16.48
C SER A 124 14.09 13.67 16.28
N LEU A 125 14.26 14.11 15.02
CA LEU A 125 14.75 15.45 14.70
C LEU A 125 13.68 16.53 14.85
N ALA A 126 12.44 16.22 14.46
CA ALA A 126 11.28 17.09 14.67
C ALA A 126 9.96 16.32 14.50
N PRO A 127 8.85 16.80 15.09
CA PRO A 127 7.53 16.24 14.88
C PRO A 127 7.10 16.32 13.41
N GLY A 128 6.32 15.33 12.97
CA GLY A 128 5.70 15.30 11.64
C GLY A 128 4.68 14.16 11.54
N PRO A 129 4.11 13.91 10.35
CA PRO A 129 3.15 12.83 10.13
C PRO A 129 3.69 11.47 10.61
N ALA A 130 2.93 10.80 11.47
CA ALA A 130 3.28 9.49 12.00
C ALA A 130 2.84 8.36 11.06
N ILE A 131 3.57 7.24 11.08
CA ILE A 131 3.12 6.00 10.43
C ILE A 131 1.78 5.59 11.05
N PRO A 132 0.75 5.28 10.25
CA PRO A 132 -0.53 4.82 10.78
C PRO A 132 -0.36 3.48 11.48
N THR A 133 -0.96 3.36 12.67
CA THR A 133 -0.94 2.11 13.45
C THR A 133 -1.89 1.07 12.84
N ASP A 134 -1.67 -0.21 13.16
CA ASP A 134 -2.57 -1.30 12.71
C ASP A 134 -4.03 -1.07 13.12
N ALA A 135 -4.25 -0.49 14.31
CA ALA A 135 -5.58 -0.13 14.79
C ALA A 135 -6.24 0.98 13.94
N GLN A 136 -5.43 1.90 13.38
CA GLN A 136 -5.89 2.94 12.48
C GLN A 136 -6.11 2.43 11.05
N LEU A 137 -5.51 1.31 10.65
CA LEU A 137 -5.58 0.76 9.29
C LEU A 137 -6.64 -0.35 9.11
N ASN A 138 -7.64 -0.46 10.00
CA ASN A 138 -8.70 -1.47 9.86
C ASN A 138 -9.77 -1.08 8.82
N TYR A 139 -9.34 -0.84 7.58
CA TYR A 139 -10.19 -0.37 6.49
C TYR A 139 -11.26 -1.38 6.10
N GLU A 140 -11.03 -2.68 6.30
CA GLU A 140 -12.01 -3.72 5.95
C GLU A 140 -13.27 -3.60 6.80
N ARG A 141 -13.11 -3.38 8.11
CA ARG A 141 -14.21 -3.20 9.04
C ARG A 141 -14.79 -1.79 8.96
N ASP A 142 -13.94 -0.77 8.97
CA ASP A 142 -14.34 0.61 9.24
C ASP A 142 -14.57 1.43 7.97
N GLY A 143 -14.02 1.02 6.82
CA GLY A 143 -14.21 1.73 5.55
C GLY A 143 -15.54 1.42 4.86
N ASN A 144 -16.01 2.35 4.03
CA ASN A 144 -17.17 2.19 3.17
C ASN A 144 -16.75 2.29 1.68
N THR A 145 -16.99 1.23 0.91
CA THR A 145 -16.60 1.15 -0.51
C THR A 145 -17.32 2.16 -1.39
N ALA A 146 -18.61 2.45 -1.13
CA ALA A 146 -19.40 3.37 -1.94
C ALA A 146 -18.94 4.82 -1.73
N GLU A 147 -18.78 5.21 -0.47
CA GLU A 147 -18.21 6.51 -0.07
C GLU A 147 -16.78 6.67 -0.59
N GLY A 148 -15.95 5.64 -0.42
CA GLY A 148 -14.58 5.63 -0.94
C GLY A 148 -14.51 5.83 -2.45
N GLY A 149 -15.44 5.25 -3.20
CA GLY A 149 -15.52 5.45 -4.65
C GLY A 149 -15.94 6.86 -5.05
N GLU A 150 -16.83 7.50 -4.28
CA GLU A 150 -17.19 8.90 -4.50
C GLU A 150 -16.00 9.82 -4.21
N LEU A 151 -15.38 9.65 -3.03
CA LEU A 151 -14.19 10.41 -2.63
C LEU A 151 -13.06 10.26 -3.66
N PHE A 152 -12.82 9.04 -4.15
CA PHE A 152 -11.76 8.79 -5.11
C PHE A 152 -12.02 9.49 -6.45
N ARG A 153 -13.26 9.41 -6.96
CA ARG A 153 -13.63 10.09 -8.22
C ARG A 153 -13.49 11.60 -8.11
N ASN A 154 -13.83 12.16 -6.95
CA ASN A 154 -13.82 13.60 -6.73
C ASN A 154 -12.40 14.15 -6.44
N ASN A 155 -11.50 13.35 -5.88
CA ASN A 155 -10.21 13.85 -5.36
C ASN A 155 -8.97 13.21 -6.00
N CYS A 156 -9.06 12.00 -6.56
CA CYS A 156 -7.89 11.19 -6.92
C CYS A 156 -7.90 10.75 -8.40
N ALA A 157 -9.08 10.46 -8.96
CA ALA A 157 -9.22 9.90 -10.30
C ALA A 157 -8.68 10.81 -11.42
N MET A 158 -8.64 12.12 -11.18
CA MET A 158 -8.08 13.10 -12.12
C MET A 158 -6.58 12.86 -12.39
N CYS A 159 -5.86 12.26 -11.45
CA CYS A 159 -4.46 11.88 -11.62
C CYS A 159 -4.29 10.37 -11.78
N HIS A 160 -4.94 9.58 -10.92
CA HIS A 160 -4.72 8.13 -10.85
C HIS A 160 -5.62 7.30 -11.77
N ASN A 161 -6.40 7.92 -12.66
CA ASN A 161 -7.45 7.27 -13.46
C ASN A 161 -8.60 6.72 -12.59
N PHE A 162 -9.81 6.61 -13.15
CA PHE A 162 -10.99 6.07 -12.46
C PHE A 162 -10.76 4.68 -11.85
N ALA A 163 -9.96 3.83 -12.49
CA ALA A 163 -9.64 2.49 -12.02
C ALA A 163 -8.31 2.41 -11.24
N GLY A 164 -7.74 3.55 -10.83
CA GLY A 164 -6.50 3.59 -10.05
C GLY A 164 -5.25 3.14 -10.82
N GLN A 165 -5.27 3.14 -12.16
CA GLN A 165 -4.17 2.66 -13.01
C GLN A 165 -3.02 3.64 -13.16
N GLY A 166 -3.19 4.89 -12.70
CA GLY A 166 -2.24 5.97 -12.91
C GLY A 166 -2.56 6.81 -14.15
N GLY A 167 -1.71 7.79 -14.42
CA GLY A 167 -1.92 8.75 -15.51
C GLY A 167 -0.71 9.65 -15.73
N ALA A 168 -0.61 10.25 -16.91
CA ALA A 168 0.44 11.22 -17.21
C ALA A 168 0.15 12.56 -16.51
N LEU A 169 1.20 13.22 -16.03
CA LEU A 169 1.18 14.59 -15.49
C LEU A 169 2.04 15.50 -16.38
N THR A 170 2.03 16.80 -16.07
CA THR A 170 2.89 17.78 -16.72
C THR A 170 4.38 17.54 -16.43
N GLU A 171 5.26 18.11 -17.24
CA GLU A 171 6.72 18.07 -17.04
C GLU A 171 7.31 16.65 -16.99
N GLY A 172 6.71 15.69 -17.70
CA GLY A 172 7.19 14.30 -17.75
C GLY A 172 7.00 13.52 -16.45
N LYS A 173 6.20 14.02 -15.50
CA LYS A 173 5.79 13.30 -14.31
C LYS A 173 4.59 12.41 -14.60
N TYR A 174 4.29 11.49 -13.69
CA TYR A 174 3.14 10.60 -13.77
C TYR A 174 2.61 10.25 -12.38
N ALA A 175 1.32 9.91 -12.34
CA ALA A 175 0.67 9.33 -11.20
C ALA A 175 0.87 7.82 -11.30
N PRO A 176 1.49 7.18 -10.30
CA PRO A 176 1.68 5.73 -10.34
C PRO A 176 0.33 5.01 -10.23
N THR A 177 0.31 3.75 -10.67
CA THR A 177 -0.78 2.83 -10.35
C THR A 177 -0.90 2.65 -8.84
N LEU A 178 -2.14 2.49 -8.38
CA LEU A 178 -2.48 2.20 -6.98
C LEU A 178 -2.71 0.71 -6.75
N MET A 179 -2.64 -0.11 -7.81
CA MET A 179 -2.78 -1.56 -7.73
C MET A 179 -1.52 -2.19 -7.13
N GLY A 180 -1.66 -3.20 -6.26
CA GLY A 180 -0.54 -3.87 -5.61
C GLY A 180 0.22 -3.00 -4.61
N VAL A 181 -0.38 -1.91 -4.12
CA VAL A 181 0.20 -1.02 -3.11
C VAL A 181 -0.32 -1.41 -1.73
N ASP A 182 0.55 -1.55 -0.75
CA ASP A 182 0.16 -1.84 0.64
C ASP A 182 -0.78 -0.73 1.18
N PRO A 183 -1.90 -1.08 1.86
CA PRO A 183 -2.78 -0.11 2.53
C PRO A 183 -2.06 0.95 3.36
N LYS A 184 -0.99 0.57 4.08
CA LYS A 184 -0.17 1.49 4.87
C LYS A 184 0.41 2.59 3.97
N TYR A 185 1.01 2.22 2.85
CA TYR A 185 1.62 3.18 1.92
C TYR A 185 0.60 4.06 1.20
N ILE A 186 -0.62 3.57 0.99
CA ILE A 186 -1.72 4.41 0.48
C ILE A 186 -2.07 5.49 1.51
N TYR A 187 -2.22 5.11 2.78
CA TYR A 187 -2.52 6.06 3.85
C TYR A 187 -1.39 7.09 4.03
N GLU A 188 -0.15 6.64 4.04
CA GLU A 188 1.03 7.51 4.15
C GLU A 188 1.08 8.50 2.98
N ALA A 189 0.88 8.04 1.74
CA ALA A 189 0.84 8.92 0.58
C ALA A 189 -0.23 10.03 0.71
N LEU A 190 -1.41 9.71 1.27
CA LEU A 190 -2.46 10.70 1.51
C LEU A 190 -2.00 11.77 2.51
N ILE A 191 -1.32 11.41 3.59
CA ILE A 191 -0.94 12.37 4.64
C ILE A 191 0.39 13.09 4.38
N THR A 192 1.24 12.55 3.50
CA THR A 192 2.55 13.15 3.20
C THR A 192 2.57 13.88 1.87
N GLY A 193 1.64 13.60 0.95
CA GLY A 193 1.57 14.24 -0.38
C GLY A 193 2.88 14.07 -1.17
N PRO A 194 3.28 12.85 -1.55
CA PRO A 194 4.58 12.62 -2.17
C PRO A 194 4.67 13.29 -3.56
N GLN A 195 5.77 14.02 -3.76
CA GLN A 195 6.12 14.66 -5.03
C GLN A 195 5.08 15.68 -5.52
N SER A 196 4.30 15.35 -6.55
CA SER A 196 3.26 16.22 -7.11
C SER A 196 1.87 15.96 -6.53
N MET A 197 1.73 14.95 -5.66
CA MET A 197 0.46 14.64 -5.00
C MET A 197 0.21 15.64 -3.87
N PRO A 198 -0.99 16.25 -3.79
CA PRO A 198 -1.31 17.17 -2.69
C PRO A 198 -1.42 16.42 -1.35
N VAL A 199 -1.21 17.15 -0.26
CA VAL A 199 -1.38 16.61 1.10
C VAL A 199 -2.86 16.61 1.48
N PHE A 200 -3.40 15.44 1.80
CA PHE A 200 -4.76 15.25 2.30
C PHE A 200 -4.74 15.14 3.84
N SER A 201 -4.70 16.31 4.48
CA SER A 201 -4.76 16.41 5.95
C SER A 201 -6.07 15.86 6.51
N ASP A 202 -6.09 15.54 7.81
CA ASP A 202 -7.31 15.06 8.50
C ASP A 202 -8.46 16.08 8.52
N LYS A 203 -8.19 17.34 8.15
CA LYS A 203 -9.21 18.38 7.98
C LYS A 203 -9.87 18.36 6.59
N THR A 204 -9.21 17.76 5.61
CA THR A 204 -9.66 17.70 4.21
C THR A 204 -10.27 16.35 3.90
N ILE A 205 -9.60 15.28 4.34
CA ILE A 205 -10.10 13.90 4.27
C ILE A 205 -9.86 13.31 5.65
N THR A 206 -10.92 13.04 6.38
CA THR A 206 -10.90 12.50 7.74
C THR A 206 -10.27 11.09 7.74
N PRO A 207 -9.78 10.61 8.90
CA PRO A 207 -9.25 9.25 9.01
C PRO A 207 -10.25 8.17 8.54
N ALA A 208 -11.54 8.32 8.83
CA ALA A 208 -12.58 7.39 8.37
C ALA A 208 -12.71 7.39 6.83
N GLU A 209 -12.72 8.58 6.22
CA GLU A 209 -12.77 8.73 4.76
C GLU A 209 -11.52 8.16 4.07
N LYS A 210 -10.34 8.27 4.71
CA LYS A 210 -9.11 7.61 4.23
C LYS A 210 -9.26 6.08 4.21
N LEU A 211 -9.91 5.51 5.21
CA LEU A 211 -10.21 4.07 5.24
C LEU A 211 -11.22 3.68 4.17
N SER A 212 -12.25 4.50 3.94
CA SER A 212 -13.18 4.32 2.81
C SER A 212 -12.45 4.34 1.47
N LEU A 213 -11.53 5.29 1.24
CA LEU A 213 -10.67 5.35 0.05
C LEU A 213 -9.83 4.09 -0.13
N ILE A 214 -9.12 3.65 0.91
CA ILE A 214 -8.29 2.44 0.88
C ILE A 214 -9.15 1.21 0.57
N LYS A 215 -10.31 1.08 1.22
CA LYS A 215 -11.24 -0.03 0.97
C LYS A 215 -11.73 -0.02 -0.47
N TRP A 216 -12.03 1.15 -1.04
CA TRP A 216 -12.41 1.26 -2.44
C TRP A 216 -11.25 0.85 -3.37
N ILE A 217 -10.03 1.34 -3.16
CA ILE A 217 -8.85 0.95 -3.97
C ILE A 217 -8.65 -0.56 -3.94
N LYS A 218 -8.74 -1.17 -2.75
CA LYS A 218 -8.60 -2.63 -2.58
C LYS A 218 -9.75 -3.42 -3.21
N SER A 219 -10.97 -2.88 -3.19
CA SER A 219 -12.08 -3.50 -3.92
C SER A 219 -11.89 -3.43 -5.43
N ALA A 220 -11.39 -2.31 -5.96
CA ALA A 220 -11.11 -2.14 -7.39
C ALA A 220 -9.99 -3.08 -7.86
N GLU A 221 -8.96 -3.26 -7.03
CA GLU A 221 -7.86 -4.21 -7.25
C GLU A 221 -8.33 -5.67 -7.31
N ALA A 222 -9.26 -6.05 -6.42
CA ALA A 222 -9.80 -7.41 -6.34
C ALA A 222 -10.93 -7.70 -7.34
N GLU A 223 -11.45 -6.67 -8.03
CA GLU A 223 -12.61 -6.83 -8.90
C GLU A 223 -12.27 -7.68 -10.13
N PRO A 224 -13.04 -8.76 -10.39
CA PRO A 224 -12.77 -9.63 -11.53
C PRO A 224 -13.08 -8.94 -12.85
N ASN A 225 -12.45 -9.44 -13.91
CA ASN A 225 -12.63 -8.93 -15.26
C ASN A 225 -14.00 -9.37 -15.82
N LEU A 226 -15.00 -8.51 -15.68
CA LEU A 226 -16.33 -8.73 -16.25
C LEU A 226 -16.33 -8.33 -17.73
N GLY A 227 -16.59 -9.29 -18.63
CA GLY A 227 -16.78 -8.99 -20.06
C GLY A 227 -15.53 -9.14 -20.95
N GLY A 228 -14.44 -9.74 -20.45
CA GLY A 228 -13.28 -10.13 -21.28
C GLY A 228 -11.96 -9.51 -20.83
N ALA A 229 -11.05 -9.31 -21.77
CA ALA A 229 -9.74 -8.71 -21.49
C ALA A 229 -9.88 -7.23 -21.09
N THR A 230 -9.19 -6.82 -20.02
CA THR A 230 -9.34 -5.47 -19.44
C THR A 230 -8.63 -4.38 -20.20
N MET A 231 -7.70 -4.73 -21.09
CA MET A 231 -6.85 -3.76 -21.79
C MET A 231 -6.15 -2.77 -20.84
N GLY A 232 -5.81 -3.24 -19.63
CA GLY A 232 -5.19 -2.42 -18.59
C GLY A 232 -6.15 -1.51 -17.82
N ARG A 233 -7.47 -1.54 -18.06
CA ARG A 233 -8.49 -0.70 -17.40
C ARG A 233 -8.24 0.82 -17.58
N ILE A 234 -7.52 1.21 -18.63
CA ILE A 234 -7.21 2.61 -18.95
C ILE A 234 -8.33 3.26 -19.76
N GLY A 235 -9.19 2.44 -20.39
CA GLY A 235 -10.38 2.86 -21.12
C GLY A 235 -10.16 2.95 -22.64
N PRO A 236 -10.83 3.91 -23.31
CA PRO A 236 -11.12 3.82 -24.75
C PRO A 236 -9.89 3.92 -25.66
N VAL A 237 -8.76 4.43 -25.15
CA VAL A 237 -7.52 4.52 -25.96
C VAL A 237 -6.98 3.13 -26.28
N THR A 238 -6.82 2.29 -25.27
CA THR A 238 -6.29 0.93 -25.43
C THR A 238 -7.28 0.01 -26.16
N GLU A 239 -8.57 0.15 -25.85
CA GLU A 239 -9.65 -0.58 -26.52
C GLU A 239 -9.75 -0.16 -27.99
N GLY A 240 -9.68 1.14 -28.27
CA GLY A 240 -9.72 1.71 -29.62
C GLY A 240 -8.54 1.24 -30.47
N LEU A 241 -7.33 1.20 -29.91
CA LEU A 241 -6.17 0.65 -30.61
C LEU A 241 -6.36 -0.82 -30.99
N LEU A 242 -6.90 -1.63 -30.09
CA LEU A 242 -7.17 -3.04 -30.37
C LEU A 242 -8.25 -3.20 -31.45
N ILE A 243 -9.35 -2.46 -31.35
CA ILE A 243 -10.43 -2.47 -32.35
C ILE A 243 -9.88 -2.02 -33.71
N TRP A 244 -8.98 -1.03 -33.74
CA TRP A 244 -8.39 -0.55 -34.98
C TRP A 244 -7.45 -1.57 -35.62
N ILE A 245 -6.57 -2.21 -34.84
CA ILE A 245 -5.62 -3.19 -35.38
C ILE A 245 -6.30 -4.53 -35.69
N LEU A 246 -6.97 -5.12 -34.71
CA LEU A 246 -7.54 -6.47 -34.83
C LEU A 246 -8.94 -6.45 -35.44
N GLY A 247 -9.79 -5.52 -34.99
CA GLY A 247 -11.17 -5.42 -35.48
C GLY A 247 -11.22 -5.01 -36.95
N LEU A 248 -10.68 -3.85 -37.29
CA LEU A 248 -10.66 -3.39 -38.69
C LEU A 248 -9.75 -4.25 -39.55
N GLY A 249 -8.59 -4.68 -39.03
CA GLY A 249 -7.70 -5.60 -39.73
C GLY A 249 -8.38 -6.91 -40.14
N LEU A 250 -9.17 -7.51 -39.24
CA LEU A 250 -9.96 -8.70 -39.55
C LEU A 250 -11.05 -8.43 -40.58
N LEU A 251 -11.78 -7.32 -40.46
CA LEU A 251 -12.81 -6.94 -41.43
C LEU A 251 -12.24 -6.73 -42.82
N ILE A 252 -11.08 -6.06 -42.94
CA ILE A 252 -10.37 -5.87 -44.20
C ILE A 252 -9.92 -7.22 -44.76
N ALA A 253 -9.35 -8.11 -43.95
CA ALA A 253 -8.93 -9.44 -44.38
C ALA A 253 -10.11 -10.27 -44.90
N VAL A 254 -11.26 -10.23 -44.23
CA VAL A 254 -12.49 -10.89 -44.67
C VAL A 254 -12.98 -10.30 -46.00
N ALA A 255 -12.97 -8.97 -46.16
CA ALA A 255 -13.38 -8.32 -47.40
C ALA A 255 -12.47 -8.72 -48.58
N VAL A 256 -11.15 -8.76 -48.37
CA VAL A 256 -10.18 -9.22 -49.38
C VAL A 256 -10.39 -10.70 -49.71
N TRP A 257 -10.64 -11.54 -48.71
CA TRP A 257 -10.89 -12.97 -48.92
C TRP A 257 -12.17 -13.23 -49.72
N LEU A 258 -13.26 -12.52 -49.41
CA LEU A 258 -14.51 -12.64 -50.15
C LEU A 258 -14.38 -12.15 -51.59
N THR A 259 -13.68 -11.05 -51.83
CA THR A 259 -13.46 -10.50 -53.18
C THR A 259 -12.52 -11.35 -54.03
N THR A 260 -11.50 -11.97 -53.42
CA THR A 260 -10.60 -12.90 -54.14
C THR A 260 -11.27 -14.21 -54.51
N LYS A 261 -12.21 -14.72 -53.69
CA LYS A 261 -13.00 -15.93 -53.99
C LYS A 261 -14.14 -15.69 -55.00
N ALA A 262 -14.58 -14.44 -55.17
CA ALA A 262 -15.61 -14.07 -56.14
C ALA A 262 -15.07 -13.90 -57.57
N ARG A 263 -13.75 -13.92 -57.76
CA ARG A 263 -13.09 -14.10 -59.06
C ARG A 263 -12.88 -15.58 -59.34
#